data_AF-A0A645AXL3-F1
#
_entry.id   AF-A0A645AXL3-F1
#
_cell.length_a   1.000
_cell.length_b   1.000
_cell.length_c   1.000
_cell.angle_alpha   90.00
_cell.angle_beta   90.00
_cell.angle_gamma   90.00
#
_symmetry.space_group_name_H-M   'P 1'
#
loop_
_entity.id
_entity.type
_entity.pdbx_description
1 polymer ?
#
loop_
_entity_poly.entity_id
_entity_poly.type
_entity_poly.pdbx_seq_one_letter_code
_entity_poly.pdbx_strand_id
1 'polypeptide(L)'
;MSNLPNVEGEWHFQVRRVHGGNGSNTLFDQLHIGDQITLDGPFGMAYLREDSARDVVCIAGGSGLAPMVSIARAMANAGQLASRRLHFFYGARTQHDVCGEALLESLPGFGDRIRYYPAISSTQEQDSHSWNGRVGFIHEYVEEVLGADLHGHDYYMAGPPPMIQAVLDTLQTRHKVDKSQIYFDRFF
;
A
#
# COMPACT_ATOMS: atom_id res chain seq x y z
N MET A 1 -1.63 -7.09 8.16
CA MET A 1 -0.65 -8.18 7.90
C MET A 1 -0.10 -8.01 6.50
N SER A 2 1.10 -8.56 6.22
CA SER A 2 1.72 -8.50 4.88
C SER A 2 1.71 -9.84 4.13
N ASN A 3 1.44 -10.95 4.83
CA ASN A 3 1.37 -12.29 4.26
C ASN A 3 -0.07 -12.78 4.07
N LEU A 4 -0.22 -13.84 3.27
CA LEU A 4 -1.48 -14.55 3.07
C LEU A 4 -1.75 -15.55 4.21
N PRO A 5 -3.01 -16.01 4.38
CA PRO A 5 -3.31 -17.18 5.19
C PRO A 5 -2.42 -18.36 4.80
N ASN A 6 -1.85 -19.02 5.80
CA ASN A 6 -0.85 -20.07 5.63
C ASN A 6 -1.05 -21.16 6.69
N VAL A 7 -0.56 -22.37 6.41
CA VAL A 7 -0.77 -23.55 7.27
C VAL A 7 0.21 -23.57 8.45
N GLU A 8 1.31 -22.85 8.32
CA GLU A 8 2.37 -22.68 9.32
C GLU A 8 1.92 -21.81 10.50
N GLY A 9 0.81 -21.06 10.34
CA GLY A 9 0.29 -20.18 11.37
C GLY A 9 1.12 -18.91 11.58
N GLU A 10 1.92 -18.52 10.58
CA GLU A 10 2.80 -17.36 10.66
C GLU A 10 2.07 -16.04 10.38
N TRP A 11 2.43 -14.99 11.11
CA TRP A 11 1.91 -13.64 10.94
C TRP A 11 3.05 -12.68 10.64
N HIS A 12 3.02 -12.06 9.46
CA HIS A 12 4.07 -11.14 9.03
C HIS A 12 3.54 -9.71 9.07
N PHE A 13 4.34 -8.81 9.65
CA PHE A 13 4.03 -7.40 9.81
C PHE A 13 5.16 -6.54 9.24
N GLN A 14 4.83 -5.35 8.74
CA GLN A 14 5.81 -4.31 8.44
C GLN A 14 5.47 -3.13 9.34
N VAL A 15 6.36 -2.83 10.27
CA VAL A 15 6.12 -1.79 11.29
C VAL A 15 7.08 -0.64 11.04
N ARG A 16 6.53 0.57 10.96
CA ARG A 16 7.34 1.78 10.91
C ARG A 16 7.68 2.19 12.33
N ARG A 17 8.96 2.47 12.60
CA ARG A 17 9.36 3.07 13.87
C ARG A 17 8.88 4.52 13.95
N VAL A 18 8.16 4.86 15.02
CA VAL A 18 7.71 6.22 15.32
C VAL A 18 8.53 6.74 16.49
N HIS A 19 9.23 7.86 16.29
CA HIS A 19 10.03 8.48 17.34
C HIS A 19 9.13 8.85 18.53
N GLY A 20 9.53 8.46 19.75
CA GLY A 20 8.71 8.62 20.95
C GLY A 20 7.46 7.74 21.05
N GLY A 21 7.19 6.86 20.07
CA GLY A 21 6.04 5.97 20.12
C GLY A 21 6.24 4.78 21.06
N ASN A 22 5.31 4.56 21.99
CA ASN A 22 5.39 3.46 22.96
C ASN A 22 5.49 2.09 22.28
N GLY A 23 4.51 1.75 21.43
CA GLY A 23 4.44 0.42 20.81
C GLY A 23 5.61 0.11 19.89
N SER A 24 5.93 1.00 18.94
CA SER A 24 7.03 0.76 18.01
C SER A 24 8.38 0.72 18.73
N ASN A 25 8.65 1.62 19.68
CA ASN A 25 9.94 1.58 20.37
C ASN A 25 10.10 0.33 21.24
N THR A 26 9.04 -0.12 21.94
CA THR A 26 9.08 -1.42 22.63
C THR A 26 9.38 -2.56 21.65
N LEU A 27 8.71 -2.57 20.49
CA LEU A 27 8.95 -3.59 19.45
C LEU A 27 10.41 -3.60 18.96
N PHE A 28 11.01 -2.42 18.74
CA PHE A 28 12.34 -2.30 18.17
C PHE A 28 13.49 -2.38 19.20
N ASP A 29 13.25 -1.98 20.45
CA ASP A 29 14.31 -1.82 21.46
C ASP A 29 14.26 -2.87 22.58
N GLN A 30 13.11 -3.51 22.81
CA GLN A 30 12.89 -4.36 23.99
C GLN A 30 12.46 -5.79 23.65
N LEU A 31 11.84 -6.01 22.49
CA LEU A 31 11.36 -7.33 22.10
C LEU A 31 12.49 -8.18 21.51
N HIS A 32 12.54 -9.46 21.91
CA HIS A 32 13.51 -10.45 21.46
C HIS A 32 12.82 -11.69 20.88
N ILE A 33 13.58 -12.47 20.12
CA ILE A 33 13.10 -13.77 19.62
C ILE A 33 12.75 -14.67 20.80
N GLY A 34 11.52 -15.20 20.80
CA GLY A 34 10.98 -16.04 21.88
C GLY A 34 9.99 -15.32 22.79
N ASP A 35 9.92 -13.99 22.73
CA ASP A 35 8.93 -13.22 23.48
C ASP A 35 7.51 -13.53 22.98
N GLN A 36 6.55 -13.49 23.91
CA GLN A 36 5.15 -13.73 23.62
C GLN A 36 4.40 -12.40 23.46
N ILE A 37 3.64 -12.30 22.37
CA ILE A 37 2.77 -11.15 22.08
C ILE A 37 1.35 -11.68 21.95
N THR A 38 0.43 -11.12 22.73
CA THR A 38 -1.00 -11.37 22.54
C THR A 38 -1.53 -10.46 21.42
N LEU A 39 -2.20 -11.06 20.44
CA LEU A 39 -2.83 -10.36 19.33
C LEU A 39 -4.35 -10.51 19.43
N ASP A 40 -5.08 -9.48 19.02
CA ASP A 40 -6.53 -9.49 18.84
C ASP A 40 -6.86 -9.12 17.40
N GLY A 41 -7.78 -9.87 16.76
CA GLY A 41 -8.11 -9.74 15.34
C GLY A 41 -8.67 -11.02 14.70
N PRO A 42 -8.84 -11.05 13.37
CA PRO A 42 -8.42 -10.03 12.39
C PRO A 42 -9.40 -8.84 12.28
N PHE A 43 -8.87 -7.67 11.91
CA PHE A 43 -9.62 -6.45 11.61
C PHE A 43 -9.15 -5.84 10.28
N GLY A 44 -10.01 -5.04 9.65
CA GLY A 44 -9.66 -4.24 8.46
C GLY A 44 -10.73 -4.28 7.37
N MET A 45 -10.80 -3.23 6.57
CA MET A 45 -11.75 -3.12 5.46
C MET A 45 -11.09 -3.37 4.09
N ALA A 46 -9.77 -3.14 3.99
CA ALA A 46 -9.00 -3.26 2.76
C ALA A 46 -8.46 -4.68 2.54
N TYR A 47 -9.36 -5.63 2.28
CA TYR A 47 -9.04 -6.98 1.81
C TYR A 47 -9.49 -7.19 0.36
N LEU A 48 -8.81 -8.04 -0.42
CA LEU A 48 -9.13 -8.26 -1.83
C LEU A 48 -10.57 -8.75 -2.03
N ARG A 49 -11.33 -8.09 -2.92
CA ARG A 49 -12.61 -8.58 -3.45
C ARG A 49 -12.35 -9.41 -4.71
N GLU A 50 -12.69 -10.69 -4.65
CA GLU A 50 -12.39 -11.65 -5.71
C GLU A 50 -13.47 -11.75 -6.80
N ASP A 51 -14.66 -11.25 -6.51
CA ASP A 51 -15.84 -11.27 -7.39
C ASP A 51 -15.86 -10.14 -8.44
N SER A 52 -14.98 -9.15 -8.29
CA SER A 52 -14.86 -8.04 -9.24
C SER A 52 -13.91 -8.36 -10.40
N ALA A 53 -14.32 -7.98 -11.62
CA ALA A 53 -13.50 -8.08 -12.82
C ALA A 53 -12.66 -6.81 -13.10
N ARG A 54 -12.80 -5.75 -12.31
CA ARG A 54 -12.09 -4.47 -12.51
C ARG A 54 -10.59 -4.60 -12.23
N ASP A 55 -9.78 -3.77 -12.87
CA ASP A 55 -8.37 -3.67 -12.49
C ASP A 55 -8.23 -3.12 -11.06
N VAL A 56 -7.11 -3.43 -10.41
CA VAL A 56 -6.91 -3.10 -8.98
C VAL A 56 -5.90 -1.98 -8.84
N VAL A 57 -6.20 -1.06 -7.93
CA VAL A 57 -5.30 0.03 -7.54
C VAL A 57 -4.99 -0.08 -6.06
N CYS A 58 -3.73 -0.34 -5.72
CA CYS A 58 -3.24 -0.29 -4.35
C CYS A 58 -2.55 1.06 -4.11
N ILE A 59 -2.90 1.76 -3.02
CA ILE A 59 -2.28 3.04 -2.65
C ILE A 59 -1.78 2.93 -1.21
N ALA A 60 -0.46 2.91 -1.04
CA ALA A 60 0.18 2.78 0.26
C ALA A 60 0.98 4.02 0.64
N GLY A 61 1.06 4.28 1.95
CA GLY A 61 2.02 5.21 2.54
C GLY A 61 2.55 4.70 3.87
N GLY A 62 3.87 4.79 4.08
CA GLY A 62 4.52 4.26 5.27
C GLY A 62 4.24 2.76 5.49
N SER A 63 3.90 2.37 6.72
CA SER A 63 3.56 0.97 7.04
C SER A 63 2.27 0.46 6.37
N GLY A 64 1.50 1.33 5.72
CA GLY A 64 0.40 0.93 4.84
C GLY A 64 0.84 0.05 3.67
N LEU A 65 2.15 -0.04 3.40
CA LEU A 65 2.73 -1.01 2.46
C LEU A 65 2.33 -2.45 2.78
N ALA A 66 2.30 -2.85 4.06
CA ALA A 66 2.03 -4.23 4.46
C ALA A 66 0.71 -4.78 3.89
N PRO A 67 -0.46 -4.20 4.19
CA PRO A 67 -1.72 -4.71 3.66
C PRO A 67 -1.79 -4.61 2.13
N MET A 68 -1.20 -3.59 1.51
CA MET A 68 -1.23 -3.47 0.05
C MET A 68 -0.40 -4.57 -0.64
N VAL A 69 0.78 -4.92 -0.09
CA VAL A 69 1.56 -6.08 -0.55
C VAL A 69 0.79 -7.38 -0.36
N SER A 70 0.03 -7.51 0.74
CA SER A 70 -0.85 -8.67 0.96
C SER A 70 -1.90 -8.80 -0.14
N ILE A 71 -2.51 -7.70 -0.60
CA ILE A 71 -3.46 -7.70 -1.72
C ILE A 71 -2.76 -8.11 -3.03
N ALA A 72 -1.58 -7.57 -3.31
CA ALA A 72 -0.81 -7.93 -4.50
C ALA A 72 -0.51 -9.44 -4.54
N ARG A 73 -0.09 -10.00 -3.40
CA ARG A 73 0.14 -11.45 -3.24
C ARG A 73 -1.14 -12.25 -3.43
N ALA A 74 -2.27 -11.78 -2.90
CA ALA A 74 -3.55 -12.47 -3.03
C ALA A 74 -4.00 -12.54 -4.50
N MET A 75 -3.87 -11.43 -5.24
CA MET A 75 -4.18 -11.41 -6.68
C MET A 75 -3.29 -12.37 -7.47
N ALA A 76 -1.99 -12.39 -7.17
CA ALA A 76 -1.05 -13.31 -7.80
C ALA A 76 -1.40 -14.78 -7.51
N ASN A 77 -1.66 -15.10 -6.24
CA ASN A 77 -1.99 -16.45 -5.80
C ASN A 77 -3.33 -16.95 -6.37
N ALA A 78 -4.33 -16.07 -6.48
CA ALA A 78 -5.63 -16.39 -7.05
C ALA A 78 -5.63 -16.45 -8.59
N GLY A 79 -4.47 -16.25 -9.24
CA GLY A 79 -4.35 -16.25 -10.71
C GLY A 79 -5.04 -15.06 -11.39
N GLN A 80 -5.45 -14.04 -10.63
CA GLN A 80 -6.24 -12.91 -11.15
C GLN A 80 -5.43 -11.99 -12.07
N LEU A 81 -4.11 -12.02 -11.97
CA LEU A 81 -3.21 -11.26 -12.84
C LEU A 81 -3.23 -11.75 -14.30
N ALA A 82 -3.86 -12.89 -14.60
CA ALA A 82 -4.06 -13.35 -15.97
C ALA A 82 -5.03 -12.45 -16.76
N SER A 83 -6.02 -11.86 -16.09
CA SER A 83 -7.07 -11.04 -16.70
C SER A 83 -7.17 -9.62 -16.15
N ARG A 84 -6.64 -9.36 -14.95
CA ARG A 84 -6.66 -8.06 -14.27
C ARG A 84 -5.26 -7.48 -14.18
N ARG A 85 -5.15 -6.15 -14.15
CA ARG A 85 -3.92 -5.42 -13.83
C ARG A 85 -3.93 -4.93 -12.38
N LEU A 86 -2.74 -4.70 -11.86
CA LEU A 86 -2.49 -4.11 -10.56
C LEU A 86 -1.61 -2.86 -10.72
N HIS A 87 -2.15 -1.70 -10.39
CA HIS A 87 -1.39 -0.46 -10.25
C HIS A 87 -1.09 -0.24 -8.77
N PHE A 88 0.20 -0.23 -8.43
CA PHE A 88 0.66 -0.12 -7.05
C PHE A 88 1.36 1.22 -6.83
N PHE A 89 0.69 2.13 -6.16
CA PHE A 89 1.18 3.46 -5.83
C PHE A 89 1.73 3.47 -4.41
N TYR A 90 2.95 4.00 -4.24
CA TYR A 90 3.56 4.13 -2.91
C TYR A 90 4.07 5.55 -2.67
N GLY A 91 3.45 6.23 -1.70
CA GLY A 91 3.83 7.56 -1.25
C GLY A 91 4.81 7.50 -0.08
N ALA A 92 5.99 8.07 -0.28
CA ALA A 92 7.04 8.21 0.73
C ALA A 92 7.33 9.69 1.02
N ARG A 93 8.01 9.98 2.13
CA ARG A 93 8.40 11.37 2.43
C ARG A 93 9.67 11.73 1.66
N THR A 94 10.72 10.90 1.75
CA THR A 94 11.97 11.07 1.00
C THR A 94 12.32 9.78 0.27
N GLN A 95 13.35 9.80 -0.58
CA GLN A 95 13.77 8.63 -1.35
C GLN A 95 14.18 7.44 -0.47
N HIS A 96 14.74 7.69 0.71
CA HIS A 96 15.14 6.64 1.64
C HIS A 96 13.95 5.92 2.28
N ASP A 97 12.78 6.57 2.28
CA ASP A 97 11.53 5.97 2.75
C ASP A 97 10.83 5.13 1.65
N VAL A 98 11.31 5.17 0.40
CA VAL A 98 10.75 4.40 -0.72
C VAL A 98 11.09 2.92 -0.57
N CYS A 99 10.08 2.06 -0.50
CA CYS A 99 10.26 0.63 -0.33
C CYS A 99 9.10 -0.17 -0.94
N GLY A 100 9.24 -1.49 -1.02
CA GLY A 100 8.19 -2.39 -1.50
C GLY A 100 8.35 -2.89 -2.93
N GLU A 101 9.15 -2.23 -3.77
CA GLU A 101 9.42 -2.66 -5.14
C GLU A 101 9.93 -4.11 -5.20
N ALA A 102 10.98 -4.44 -4.45
CA ALA A 102 11.54 -5.79 -4.38
C ALA A 102 10.50 -6.85 -3.93
N LEU A 103 9.52 -6.47 -3.09
CA LEU A 103 8.45 -7.38 -2.68
C LEU A 103 7.49 -7.67 -3.85
N LEU A 104 7.25 -6.68 -4.71
CA LEU A 104 6.40 -6.81 -5.90
C LEU A 104 7.13 -7.46 -7.07
N GLU A 105 8.41 -7.19 -7.25
CA GLU A 105 9.28 -7.80 -8.27
C GLU A 105 9.30 -9.33 -8.18
N SER A 106 9.17 -9.86 -6.96
CA SER A 106 9.09 -11.31 -6.72
C SER A 106 7.78 -11.95 -7.18
N LEU A 107 6.75 -11.15 -7.51
CA LEU A 107 5.43 -11.65 -7.88
C LEU A 107 5.31 -11.86 -9.40
N PRO A 108 4.57 -12.90 -9.83
CA PRO A 108 4.31 -13.12 -11.24
C PRO A 108 3.57 -11.92 -11.84
N GLY A 109 3.97 -11.51 -13.04
CA GLY A 109 3.37 -10.39 -13.76
C GLY A 109 3.95 -9.02 -13.40
N PHE A 110 4.94 -8.92 -12.51
CA PHE A 110 5.68 -7.67 -12.34
C PHE A 110 6.30 -7.19 -13.65
N GLY A 111 6.14 -5.90 -13.96
CA GLY A 111 6.60 -5.30 -15.20
C GLY A 111 5.70 -5.55 -16.42
N ASP A 112 4.61 -6.29 -16.28
CA ASP A 112 3.55 -6.44 -17.29
C ASP A 112 2.17 -6.09 -16.70
N ARG A 113 1.71 -6.92 -15.76
CA ARG A 113 0.42 -6.85 -15.09
C ARG A 113 0.46 -6.10 -13.77
N ILE A 114 1.60 -6.11 -13.08
CA ILE A 114 1.84 -5.29 -11.90
C ILE A 114 2.76 -4.14 -12.29
N ARG A 115 2.32 -2.92 -12.02
CA ARG A 115 3.10 -1.69 -12.20
C ARG A 115 3.28 -1.00 -10.85
N TYR A 116 4.51 -0.61 -10.55
CA TYR A 116 4.87 0.09 -9.31
C TYR A 116 5.16 1.57 -9.59
N TYR A 117 4.56 2.44 -8.79
CA TYR A 117 4.57 3.90 -8.97
C TYR A 117 4.96 4.58 -7.64
N PRO A 118 6.26 4.75 -7.38
CA PRO A 118 6.72 5.45 -6.19
C PRO A 118 6.67 6.97 -6.39
N ALA A 119 6.28 7.70 -5.35
CA ALA A 119 6.40 9.15 -5.30
C ALA A 119 6.93 9.61 -3.93
N ILE A 120 7.71 10.70 -3.93
CA ILE A 120 8.20 11.34 -2.71
C ILE A 120 7.56 12.72 -2.53
N SER A 121 7.21 13.09 -1.29
CA SER A 121 6.62 14.39 -1.01
C SER A 121 7.63 15.50 -0.71
N SER A 122 8.91 15.16 -0.46
CA SER A 122 9.96 16.12 -0.12
C SER A 122 11.30 15.76 -0.77
N THR A 123 11.96 16.77 -1.32
CA THR A 123 13.33 16.71 -1.86
C THR A 123 14.33 17.43 -0.95
N GLN A 124 13.99 17.77 0.29
CA GLN A 124 14.83 18.65 1.13
C GLN A 124 16.07 17.99 1.75
N GLU A 125 16.34 16.70 1.50
CA GLU A 125 17.56 16.04 1.96
C GLU A 125 18.71 16.24 0.95
N GLN A 126 19.95 16.34 1.45
CA GLN A 126 21.17 16.61 0.66
C GLN A 126 21.41 15.58 -0.46
N ASP A 127 20.85 14.38 -0.34
CA ASP A 127 20.95 13.30 -1.34
C ASP A 127 19.79 13.29 -2.35
N SER A 128 18.86 14.24 -2.31
CA SER A 128 17.71 14.31 -3.22
C SER A 128 18.06 14.46 -4.70
N HIS A 129 19.31 14.78 -5.03
CA HIS A 129 19.80 14.93 -6.39
C HIS A 129 19.84 13.61 -7.20
N SER A 130 19.67 12.45 -6.55
CA SER A 130 19.62 11.14 -7.24
C SER A 130 18.20 10.64 -7.53
N TRP A 131 17.15 11.27 -6.98
CA TRP A 131 15.77 10.87 -7.24
C TRP A 131 15.29 11.33 -8.61
N ASN A 132 15.12 10.39 -9.53
CA ASN A 132 14.58 10.63 -10.87
C ASN A 132 13.08 10.27 -11.01
N GLY A 133 12.43 9.88 -9.91
CA GLY A 133 11.01 9.49 -9.90
C GLY A 133 10.06 10.68 -9.67
N ARG A 134 8.79 10.38 -9.42
CA ARG A 134 7.76 11.40 -9.19
C ARG A 134 8.00 12.14 -7.87
N VAL A 135 7.93 13.46 -7.91
CA VAL A 135 7.91 14.34 -6.72
C VAL A 135 6.51 14.93 -6.59
N GLY A 136 5.91 14.85 -5.41
CA GLY A 136 4.57 15.35 -5.10
C GLY A 136 3.73 14.33 -4.34
N PHE A 137 2.45 14.61 -4.15
CA PHE A 137 1.59 13.74 -3.35
C PHE A 137 1.05 12.57 -4.18
N ILE A 138 0.93 11.39 -3.54
CA ILE A 138 0.59 10.16 -4.25
C ILE A 138 -0.80 10.20 -4.92
N HIS A 139 -1.77 10.92 -4.35
CA HIS A 139 -3.11 11.05 -4.92
C HIS A 139 -3.12 11.82 -6.26
N GLU A 140 -2.18 12.76 -6.44
CA GLU A 140 -1.99 13.46 -7.71
C GLU A 140 -1.39 12.50 -8.74
N TYR A 141 -0.46 11.64 -8.32
CA TYR A 141 0.16 10.68 -9.23
C TYR A 141 -0.83 9.59 -9.68
N VAL A 142 -1.72 9.16 -8.78
CA VAL A 142 -2.84 8.26 -9.11
C VAL A 142 -3.71 8.87 -10.20
N GLU A 143 -4.10 10.14 -10.05
CA GLU A 143 -4.90 10.83 -11.06
C GLU A 143 -4.15 11.00 -12.38
N GLU A 144 -2.87 11.36 -12.34
CA GLU A 144 -2.03 11.56 -13.53
C GLU A 144 -1.90 10.27 -14.36
N VAL A 145 -1.71 9.13 -13.70
CA VAL A 145 -1.51 7.83 -14.37
C VAL A 145 -2.83 7.24 -14.87
N LEU A 146 -3.90 7.31 -14.08
CA LEU A 146 -5.18 6.68 -14.43
C LEU A 146 -6.09 7.58 -15.26
N GLY A 147 -5.98 8.90 -15.10
CA GLY A 147 -6.70 9.90 -15.89
C GLY A 147 -8.21 9.64 -15.98
N ALA A 148 -8.72 9.48 -17.20
CA ALA A 148 -10.14 9.25 -17.46
C ALA A 148 -10.64 7.85 -17.00
N ASP A 149 -9.73 6.91 -16.71
CA ASP A 149 -10.07 5.53 -16.36
C ASP A 149 -10.22 5.30 -14.85
N LEU A 150 -10.32 6.37 -14.05
CA LEU A 150 -10.49 6.26 -12.60
C LEU A 150 -11.72 5.43 -12.18
N HIS A 151 -12.75 5.32 -13.02
CA HIS A 151 -13.94 4.53 -12.72
C HIS A 151 -13.79 3.02 -13.01
N GLY A 152 -12.73 2.62 -13.74
CA GLY A 152 -12.48 1.24 -14.16
C GLY A 152 -11.89 0.32 -13.09
N HIS A 153 -11.70 0.81 -11.86
CA HIS A 153 -10.83 0.19 -10.87
C HIS A 153 -11.49 -0.05 -9.51
N ASP A 154 -11.02 -1.06 -8.78
CA ASP A 154 -11.23 -1.15 -7.33
C ASP A 154 -9.98 -0.67 -6.59
N TYR A 155 -10.18 0.23 -5.64
CA TYR A 155 -9.15 0.92 -4.89
C TYR A 155 -9.02 0.34 -3.49
N TYR A 156 -7.80 -0.06 -3.15
CA TYR A 156 -7.42 -0.45 -1.80
C TYR A 156 -6.33 0.50 -1.34
N MET A 157 -6.45 1.00 -0.12
CA MET A 157 -5.45 1.94 0.39
C MET A 157 -5.22 1.81 1.89
N ALA A 158 -3.98 2.02 2.31
CA ALA A 158 -3.63 2.05 3.72
C ALA A 158 -2.48 3.02 3.97
N GLY A 159 -2.53 3.74 5.08
CA GLY A 159 -1.48 4.68 5.44
C GLY A 159 -1.95 5.82 6.34
N PRO A 160 -1.18 6.91 6.40
CA PRO A 160 -1.48 8.04 7.28
C PRO A 160 -2.86 8.67 6.95
N PRO A 161 -3.63 9.11 7.96
CA PRO A 161 -4.95 9.72 7.74
C PRO A 161 -4.96 10.88 6.73
N PRO A 162 -3.95 11.79 6.70
CA PRO A 162 -3.92 12.85 5.69
C PRO A 162 -3.83 12.32 4.25
N MET A 163 -3.05 11.25 4.02
CA MET A 163 -2.94 10.63 2.71
C MET A 163 -4.27 10.00 2.29
N ILE A 164 -4.89 9.22 3.18
CA ILE A 164 -6.19 8.58 2.92
C ILE A 164 -7.25 9.64 2.61
N GLN A 165 -7.28 10.74 3.36
CA GLN A 165 -8.24 11.80 3.15
C GLN A 165 -8.07 12.50 1.78
N ALA A 166 -6.83 12.73 1.34
CA ALA A 166 -6.56 13.32 0.03
C ALA A 166 -6.91 12.39 -1.14
N VAL A 167 -6.67 11.08 -0.99
CA VAL A 167 -7.11 10.08 -1.98
C VAL A 167 -8.63 10.01 -2.05
N LEU A 168 -9.32 9.98 -0.90
CA LEU A 168 -10.78 9.98 -0.86
C LEU A 168 -11.37 11.23 -1.49
N ASP A 169 -10.78 12.41 -1.25
CA ASP A 169 -11.25 13.65 -1.87
C ASP A 169 -11.08 13.61 -3.40
N THR A 170 -9.93 13.14 -3.88
CA THR A 170 -9.69 12.92 -5.31
C THR A 170 -10.73 11.97 -5.91
N LEU A 171 -10.88 10.76 -5.36
CA LEU A 171 -11.74 9.74 -5.94
C LEU A 171 -13.23 10.05 -5.78
N GLN A 172 -13.69 10.37 -4.57
CA GLN A 172 -15.11 10.52 -4.26
C GLN A 172 -15.63 11.93 -4.52
N THR A 173 -14.91 12.96 -4.07
CA THR A 173 -15.41 14.34 -4.17
C THR A 173 -15.25 14.87 -5.58
N ARG A 174 -14.06 14.74 -6.15
CA ARG A 174 -13.73 15.35 -7.44
C ARG A 174 -14.15 14.48 -8.62
N HIS A 175 -13.82 13.20 -8.61
CA HIS A 175 -14.11 12.29 -9.74
C HIS A 175 -15.38 11.46 -9.58
N LYS A 176 -16.04 11.48 -8.43
CA LYS A 176 -17.30 10.74 -8.19
C LYS A 176 -17.19 9.23 -8.43
N VAL A 177 -16.04 8.63 -8.15
CA VAL A 177 -15.87 7.16 -8.11
C VAL A 177 -16.83 6.57 -7.09
N ASP A 178 -17.46 5.45 -7.43
CA ASP A 178 -18.47 4.82 -6.58
C ASP A 178 -17.83 4.34 -5.26
N LYS A 179 -18.53 4.53 -4.15
CA LYS A 179 -18.02 4.15 -2.82
C LYS A 179 -17.81 2.65 -2.68
N SER A 180 -18.55 1.83 -3.43
CA SER A 180 -18.37 0.37 -3.51
C SER A 180 -17.06 -0.06 -4.16
N GLN A 181 -16.33 0.88 -4.78
CA GLN A 181 -15.01 0.63 -5.37
C GLN A 181 -13.87 0.95 -4.41
N ILE A 182 -14.15 1.47 -3.21
CA ILE A 182 -13.13 2.12 -2.38
C ILE A 182 -13.05 1.48 -0.99
N TYR A 183 -11.90 0.90 -0.68
CA TYR A 183 -11.63 0.17 0.56
C TYR A 183 -10.36 0.73 1.22
N PHE A 184 -10.40 1.01 2.52
CA PHE A 184 -9.25 1.61 3.18
C PHE A 184 -9.13 1.34 4.67
N ASP A 185 -7.89 1.38 5.16
CA ASP A 185 -7.55 1.37 6.59
C ASP A 185 -6.66 2.58 6.93
N ARG A 186 -6.99 3.31 8.00
CA ARG A 186 -6.24 4.50 8.45
C ARG A 186 -5.30 4.13 9.60
N PHE A 187 -4.03 4.48 9.48
CA PHE A 187 -3.01 4.17 10.49
C PHE A 187 -2.65 5.43 11.28
N PHE A 188 -3.13 5.51 12.51
CA PHE A 188 -2.95 6.65 13.42
C PHE A 188 -1.64 6.58 14.20
#